data_AF-A0A957VB32-F1
#
_entry.id   AF-A0A957VB32-F1
#
_cell.length_a   1.000
_cell.length_b   1.000
_cell.length_c   1.000
_cell.angle_alpha   90.00
_cell.angle_beta   90.00
_cell.angle_gamma   90.00
#
_symmetry.space_group_name_H-M   'P 1'
#
loop_
_entity.id
_entity.type
_entity.pdbx_description
1 polymer ?
#
loop_
_entity_poly.entity_id
_entity_poly.type
_entity_poly.pdbx_seq_one_letter_code
_entity_poly.pdbx_strand_id
1 'polypeptide(L)'
;MSHRPTVTEQYLYAKLTWPELRQAAEMNKVIVLPVGSTEQHGKHLPIDVDNFLINNLALTAGQRAPDKILVAPLIPYGFNVHAFDFPGTMHVPRDPFVDYVVDVCKSFSYHGFKRIILYDGHGSNMPPLNLAARRVALETDAMCACLIWVSLLAVDPDHMQSWRESRIPGGCAHACELE
;
A
#
# COMPACT_ATOMS: atom_id res chain seq x y z
N MET A 1 -4.19 -21.64 -26.28
CA MET A 1 -4.44 -20.19 -26.29
C MET A 1 -4.71 -19.77 -24.85
N SER A 2 -3.90 -18.89 -24.27
CA SER A 2 -4.10 -18.47 -22.88
C SER A 2 -5.37 -17.62 -22.78
N HIS A 3 -6.25 -17.98 -21.85
CA HIS A 3 -7.44 -17.19 -21.54
C HIS A 3 -7.00 -15.87 -20.91
N ARG A 4 -7.36 -14.73 -21.51
CA ARG A 4 -7.12 -13.41 -20.91
C ARG A 4 -8.17 -13.20 -19.81
N PRO A 5 -7.76 -12.91 -18.56
CA PRO A 5 -8.71 -12.67 -17.46
C PRO A 5 -9.71 -11.57 -17.81
N THR A 6 -10.97 -11.80 -17.47
CA THR A 6 -12.03 -10.79 -17.57
C THR A 6 -11.83 -9.66 -16.54
N VAL A 7 -12.61 -8.58 -16.63
CA VAL A 7 -12.58 -7.51 -15.60
C VAL A 7 -12.87 -8.07 -14.21
N THR A 8 -13.79 -9.02 -14.06
CA THR A 8 -14.10 -9.69 -12.79
C THR A 8 -12.97 -10.57 -12.25
N GLU A 9 -12.12 -11.12 -13.11
CA GLU A 9 -11.03 -12.01 -12.72
C GLU A 9 -9.68 -11.28 -12.59
N GLN A 10 -9.62 -10.04 -13.07
CA GLN A 10 -8.43 -9.21 -13.01
C GLN A 10 -8.42 -8.35 -11.75
N TYR A 11 -7.31 -8.43 -11.01
CA TYR A 11 -7.03 -7.63 -9.82
C TYR A 11 -5.88 -6.63 -10.02
N LEU A 12 -5.15 -6.68 -11.14
CA LEU A 12 -4.06 -5.74 -11.43
C LEU A 12 -4.59 -4.56 -12.24
N TYR A 13 -4.60 -3.36 -11.64
CA TYR A 13 -5.04 -2.14 -12.31
C TYR A 13 -4.31 -1.92 -13.64
N ALA A 14 -2.98 -2.08 -13.64
CA ALA A 14 -2.12 -1.87 -14.81
C ALA A 14 -2.22 -2.95 -15.90
N LYS A 15 -3.06 -3.99 -15.72
CA LYS A 15 -3.32 -5.03 -16.73
C LYS A 15 -4.69 -4.90 -17.38
N LEU A 16 -5.48 -3.92 -16.97
CA LEU A 16 -6.72 -3.54 -17.63
C LEU A 16 -6.46 -2.40 -18.62
N THR A 17 -7.19 -2.45 -19.73
CA THR A 17 -7.31 -1.35 -20.69
C THR A 17 -8.20 -0.25 -20.10
N TRP A 18 -8.12 0.97 -20.64
CA TRP A 18 -8.93 2.08 -20.11
C TRP A 18 -10.46 1.84 -20.20
N PRO A 19 -11.04 1.13 -21.20
CA PRO A 19 -12.46 0.79 -21.17
C PRO A 19 -12.80 -0.23 -20.07
N GLU A 20 -11.90 -1.21 -19.84
CA GLU A 20 -12.07 -2.20 -18.76
C GLU A 20 -11.95 -1.54 -17.38
N LEU A 21 -11.09 -0.51 -17.23
CA LEU A 21 -11.01 0.30 -16.01
C LEU A 21 -12.29 1.08 -15.75
N ARG A 22 -12.93 1.63 -16.80
CA ARG A 22 -14.26 2.25 -16.68
C ARG A 22 -15.29 1.24 -16.18
N GLN A 23 -15.32 0.04 -16.76
CA GLN A 23 -16.20 -1.03 -16.30
C GLN A 23 -15.92 -1.40 -14.82
N ALA A 24 -14.64 -1.50 -14.42
CA ALA A 24 -14.28 -1.78 -13.04
C ALA A 24 -14.75 -0.70 -12.06
N ALA A 25 -14.71 0.58 -12.47
CA ALA A 25 -15.25 1.69 -11.69
C ALA A 25 -16.78 1.61 -11.56
N GLU A 26 -17.49 1.27 -12.64
CA GLU A 26 -18.95 1.04 -12.62
C GLU A 26 -19.34 -0.15 -11.74
N MET A 27 -18.48 -1.18 -11.65
CA MET A 27 -18.60 -2.30 -10.72
C MET A 27 -18.27 -1.92 -9.26
N ASN A 28 -17.88 -0.67 -9.00
CA ASN A 28 -17.51 -0.15 -7.69
C ASN A 28 -16.37 -0.94 -7.02
N LYS A 29 -15.40 -1.40 -7.81
CA LYS A 29 -14.19 -2.04 -7.26
C LYS A 29 -13.39 -1.05 -6.41
N VAL A 30 -12.76 -1.57 -5.36
CA VAL A 30 -11.90 -0.80 -4.45
C VAL A 30 -10.49 -0.72 -5.03
N ILE A 31 -9.94 0.49 -5.13
CA ILE A 31 -8.52 0.68 -5.41
C ILE A 31 -7.72 0.41 -4.14
N VAL A 32 -6.75 -0.49 -4.22
CA VAL A 32 -5.72 -0.67 -3.20
C VAL A 32 -4.43 -0.10 -3.77
N LEU A 33 -3.96 1.01 -3.20
CA LEU A 33 -2.71 1.67 -3.58
C LEU A 33 -1.62 1.28 -2.56
N PRO A 34 -0.72 0.33 -2.90
CA PRO A 34 0.41 0.02 -2.04
C PRO A 34 1.39 1.19 -2.02
N VAL A 35 1.84 1.57 -0.82
CA VAL A 35 2.82 2.64 -0.59
C VAL A 35 3.89 2.11 0.34
N GLY A 36 5.13 2.01 -0.15
CA GLY A 36 6.26 1.51 0.60
C GLY A 36 7.31 2.59 0.87
N SER A 37 8.56 2.15 0.98
CA SER A 37 9.75 2.97 1.19
C SER A 37 10.97 2.21 0.71
N THR A 38 12.06 2.95 0.45
CA THR A 38 13.39 2.37 0.26
C THR A 38 14.26 2.85 1.41
N GLU A 39 14.63 1.94 2.31
CA GLU A 39 15.24 2.25 3.59
C GLU A 39 16.29 1.21 3.99
N GLN A 40 17.30 1.62 4.75
CA GLN A 40 18.09 0.69 5.55
C GLN A 40 17.22 -0.29 6.36
N HIS A 41 17.53 -1.59 6.28
CA HIS A 41 16.96 -2.62 7.15
C HIS A 41 18.07 -3.37 7.88
N GLY A 42 18.91 -2.59 8.57
CA GLY A 42 20.10 -3.12 9.24
C GLY A 42 21.11 -3.73 8.26
N LYS A 43 22.02 -4.55 8.80
CA LYS A 43 23.16 -5.10 8.04
C LYS A 43 22.84 -6.38 7.24
N HIS A 44 21.63 -6.92 7.38
CA HIS A 44 21.30 -8.29 6.99
C HIS A 44 20.16 -8.40 5.97
N LEU A 45 19.35 -7.35 5.83
CA LEU A 45 18.26 -7.30 4.86
C LEU A 45 18.56 -6.29 3.74
N PRO A 46 17.94 -6.48 2.56
CA PRO A 46 18.00 -5.50 1.47
C PRO A 46 17.22 -4.23 1.82
N ILE A 47 17.45 -3.15 1.07
CA ILE A 47 16.79 -1.85 1.32
C ILE A 47 15.36 -1.73 0.77
N ASP A 48 14.83 -2.80 0.16
CA ASP A 48 13.52 -2.85 -0.54
C ASP A 48 12.45 -3.60 0.26
N VAL A 49 12.70 -3.90 1.54
CA VAL A 49 11.82 -4.73 2.38
C VAL A 49 10.39 -4.18 2.42
N ASP A 50 10.21 -2.89 2.71
CA ASP A 50 8.88 -2.27 2.82
C ASP A 50 8.07 -2.40 1.52
N ASN A 51 8.72 -2.13 0.38
CA ASN A 51 8.14 -2.25 -0.96
C ASN A 51 7.81 -3.70 -1.30
N PHE A 52 8.73 -4.62 -1.02
CA PHE A 52 8.54 -6.05 -1.26
C PHE A 52 7.34 -6.58 -0.49
N LEU A 53 7.28 -6.33 0.82
CA LEU A 53 6.21 -6.81 1.69
C LEU A 53 4.85 -6.24 1.27
N ILE A 54 4.75 -4.91 1.17
CA ILE A 54 3.45 -4.27 0.90
C ILE A 54 2.89 -4.63 -0.47
N ASN A 55 3.76 -4.74 -1.49
CA ASN A 55 3.33 -5.12 -2.82
C ASN A 55 2.86 -6.58 -2.84
N ASN A 56 3.61 -7.52 -2.23
CA ASN A 56 3.19 -8.93 -2.20
C ASN A 56 1.90 -9.15 -1.39
N LEU A 57 1.72 -8.43 -0.28
CA LEU A 57 0.49 -8.48 0.50
C LEU A 57 -0.70 -7.94 -0.31
N ALA A 58 -0.54 -6.79 -0.99
CA ALA A 58 -1.58 -6.21 -1.84
C ALA A 58 -1.96 -7.14 -2.99
N LEU A 59 -0.97 -7.69 -3.69
CA LEU A 59 -1.16 -8.64 -4.80
C LEU A 59 -1.87 -9.91 -4.33
N THR A 60 -1.47 -10.47 -3.19
CA THR A 60 -2.11 -11.65 -2.60
C THR A 60 -3.56 -11.38 -2.22
N ALA A 61 -3.85 -10.23 -1.63
CA ALA A 61 -5.23 -9.81 -1.37
C ALA A 61 -6.04 -9.69 -2.68
N GLY A 62 -5.44 -9.09 -3.71
CA GLY A 62 -6.00 -8.96 -5.05
C GLY A 62 -6.41 -10.29 -5.66
N GLN A 63 -5.51 -11.27 -5.61
CA GLN A 63 -5.76 -12.63 -6.09
C GLN A 63 -6.91 -13.33 -5.35
N ARG A 64 -7.09 -13.03 -4.05
CA ARG A 64 -8.17 -13.63 -3.23
C ARG A 64 -9.52 -12.95 -3.41
N ALA A 65 -9.56 -11.74 -3.95
CA ALA A 65 -10.79 -10.97 -4.16
C ALA A 65 -10.79 -10.19 -5.49
N PRO A 66 -10.53 -10.87 -6.63
CA PRO A 66 -10.33 -10.19 -7.91
C PRO A 66 -11.58 -9.48 -8.41
N ASP A 67 -12.77 -9.93 -8.00
CA ASP A 67 -14.05 -9.31 -8.30
C ASP A 67 -14.28 -7.98 -7.55
N LYS A 68 -13.54 -7.74 -6.46
CA LYS A 68 -13.76 -6.62 -5.53
C LYS A 68 -12.68 -5.57 -5.56
N ILE A 69 -11.43 -5.95 -5.79
CA ILE A 69 -10.31 -5.03 -5.62
C ILE A 69 -9.44 -4.94 -6.87
N LEU A 70 -8.84 -3.77 -7.06
CA LEU A 70 -7.77 -3.53 -8.03
C LEU A 70 -6.55 -2.98 -7.29
N VAL A 71 -5.43 -3.68 -7.42
CA VAL A 71 -4.13 -3.26 -6.92
C VAL A 71 -3.53 -2.29 -7.93
N ALA A 72 -3.34 -1.04 -7.51
CA ALA A 72 -2.66 -0.02 -8.27
C ALA A 72 -1.13 -0.23 -8.24
N PRO A 73 -0.37 0.38 -9.16
CA PRO A 73 1.10 0.36 -9.08
C PRO A 73 1.62 0.90 -7.75
N LEU A 74 2.65 0.24 -7.22
CA LEU A 74 3.35 0.65 -5.99
C LEU A 74 3.92 2.06 -6.09
N ILE A 75 3.76 2.84 -5.01
CA ILE A 75 4.57 4.04 -4.76
C ILE A 75 5.79 3.60 -3.93
N PRO A 76 7.01 3.61 -4.51
CA PRO A 76 8.17 2.93 -3.91
C PRO A 76 8.98 3.80 -2.94
N TYR A 77 8.69 5.11 -2.87
CA TYR A 77 9.42 6.08 -2.06
C TYR A 77 8.45 6.92 -1.24
N GLY A 78 8.81 7.19 0.01
CA GLY A 78 7.93 7.86 0.96
C GLY A 78 8.66 8.79 1.92
N PHE A 79 8.01 9.07 3.04
CA PHE A 79 8.51 9.97 4.07
C PHE A 79 9.50 9.25 5.00
N ASN A 80 10.79 9.36 4.70
CA ASN A 80 11.84 8.63 5.43
C ASN A 80 12.98 9.51 6.00
N VAL A 81 12.64 10.56 6.76
CA VAL A 81 13.67 11.50 7.27
C VAL A 81 14.55 10.88 8.37
N HIS A 82 14.01 9.94 9.15
CA HIS A 82 14.63 9.40 10.35
C HIS A 82 15.78 8.41 10.05
N ALA A 83 15.81 7.82 8.86
CA ALA A 83 16.85 6.89 8.41
C ALA A 83 17.70 7.46 7.25
N PHE A 84 17.62 8.77 6.99
CA PHE A 84 18.29 9.37 5.83
C PHE A 84 19.82 9.41 5.92
N ASP A 85 20.39 9.31 7.12
CA ASP A 85 21.84 9.22 7.33
C ASP A 85 22.45 7.89 6.85
N PHE A 86 21.61 6.89 6.54
CA PHE A 86 22.06 5.59 6.03
C PHE A 86 22.08 5.56 4.50
N PRO A 87 23.23 5.25 3.87
CA PRO A 87 23.34 5.21 2.42
C PRO A 87 22.33 4.27 1.76
N GLY A 88 21.60 4.79 0.77
CA GLY A 88 20.56 4.06 0.03
C GLY A 88 19.13 4.37 0.47
N THR A 89 18.94 4.92 1.68
CA THR A 89 17.61 5.38 2.12
C THR A 89 17.13 6.55 1.25
N MET A 90 15.92 6.44 0.72
CA MET A 90 15.29 7.47 -0.11
C MET A 90 14.24 8.23 0.70
N HIS A 91 14.39 9.55 0.76
CA HIS A 91 13.47 10.44 1.48
C HIS A 91 12.74 11.37 0.51
N VAL A 92 11.41 11.40 0.62
CA VAL A 92 10.57 12.45 0.03
C VAL A 92 10.07 13.37 1.16
N PRO A 93 10.23 14.69 1.05
CA PRO A 93 9.67 15.62 2.03
C PRO A 93 8.15 15.46 2.15
N ARG A 94 7.62 15.73 3.36
CA ARG A 94 6.21 15.48 3.71
C ARG A 94 5.24 16.09 2.69
N ASP A 95 5.33 17.39 2.43
CA ASP A 95 4.30 18.09 1.66
C ASP A 95 4.26 17.61 0.19
N PRO A 96 5.41 17.53 -0.53
CA PRO A 96 5.43 16.90 -1.85
C PRO A 96 4.91 15.46 -1.88
N PHE A 97 5.21 14.67 -0.85
CA PHE A 97 4.72 13.29 -0.77
C PHE A 97 3.19 13.23 -0.61
N VAL A 98 2.64 14.04 0.29
CA VAL A 98 1.18 14.14 0.50
C VAL A 98 0.49 14.63 -0.76
N ASP A 99 1.00 15.70 -1.39
CA ASP A 99 0.43 16.26 -2.61
C ASP A 99 0.44 15.23 -3.75
N TYR A 100 1.55 14.52 -3.93
CA TYR A 100 1.67 13.46 -4.92
C TYR A 100 0.62 12.34 -4.71
N VAL A 101 0.50 11.82 -3.49
CA VAL A 101 -0.47 10.76 -3.17
C VAL A 101 -1.91 11.26 -3.39
N VAL A 102 -2.22 12.49 -2.98
CA VAL A 102 -3.54 13.10 -3.19
C VAL A 102 -3.86 13.21 -4.69
N ASP A 103 -2.93 13.67 -5.51
CA ASP A 103 -3.15 13.85 -6.95
C ASP A 103 -3.30 12.51 -7.70
N VAL A 104 -2.57 11.47 -7.27
CA VAL A 104 -2.78 10.10 -7.74
C VAL A 104 -4.21 9.64 -7.41
N CYS A 105 -4.66 9.83 -6.17
CA CYS A 105 -6.01 9.44 -5.76
C CYS A 105 -7.12 10.26 -6.43
N LYS A 106 -6.90 11.55 -6.67
CA LYS A 106 -7.82 12.40 -7.44
C LYS A 106 -8.03 11.85 -8.84
N SER A 107 -6.98 11.32 -9.47
CA SER A 107 -7.09 10.68 -10.79
C SER A 107 -8.00 9.46 -10.74
N PHE A 108 -7.87 8.59 -9.73
CA PHE A 108 -8.80 7.46 -9.55
C PHE A 108 -10.24 7.93 -9.34
N SER A 109 -10.46 8.92 -8.46
CA SER A 109 -11.79 9.46 -8.21
C SER A 109 -12.40 10.11 -9.45
N TYR A 110 -11.61 10.86 -10.22
CA TYR A 110 -12.04 11.49 -11.47
C TYR A 110 -12.49 10.44 -12.50
N HIS A 111 -11.87 9.27 -12.51
CA HIS A 111 -12.25 8.14 -13.36
C HIS A 111 -13.40 7.28 -12.80
N GLY A 112 -14.03 7.70 -11.70
CA GLY A 112 -15.24 7.09 -11.16
C GLY A 112 -15.04 6.11 -10.02
N PHE A 113 -13.80 5.82 -9.60
CA PHE A 113 -13.55 4.96 -8.44
C PHE A 113 -13.95 5.68 -7.15
N LYS A 114 -14.86 5.09 -6.37
CA LYS A 114 -15.42 5.73 -5.15
C LYS A 114 -14.79 5.23 -3.85
N ARG A 115 -13.90 4.24 -3.91
CA ARG A 115 -13.31 3.58 -2.72
C ARG A 115 -11.82 3.36 -2.95
N ILE A 116 -11.01 3.93 -2.06
CA ILE A 116 -9.55 3.88 -2.13
C ILE A 116 -9.00 3.47 -0.76
N ILE A 117 -8.07 2.53 -0.74
CA ILE A 117 -7.26 2.16 0.41
C ILE A 117 -5.81 2.52 0.08
N LEU A 118 -5.24 3.45 0.85
CA LEU A 118 -3.79 3.64 0.92
C LEU A 118 -3.24 2.53 1.81
N TYR A 119 -2.54 1.57 1.23
CA TYR A 119 -2.02 0.41 1.95
C TYR A 119 -0.54 0.62 2.24
N ASP A 120 -0.25 0.96 3.48
CA ASP A 120 1.05 1.43 3.94
C ASP A 120 1.96 0.28 4.39
N GLY A 121 3.16 0.27 3.83
CA GLY A 121 4.26 -0.65 4.11
C GLY A 121 5.26 -0.11 5.14
N HIS A 122 5.26 1.19 5.42
CA HIS A 122 6.36 1.86 6.12
C HIS A 122 5.84 2.78 7.24
N GLY A 123 6.22 2.52 8.50
CA GLY A 123 5.64 3.19 9.67
C GLY A 123 5.64 4.73 9.62
N SER A 124 6.66 5.38 9.05
CA SER A 124 6.71 6.85 8.99
C SER A 124 5.81 7.46 7.90
N ASN A 125 5.34 6.67 6.95
CA ASN A 125 4.34 7.13 5.98
C ASN A 125 2.96 7.30 6.62
N MET A 126 2.67 6.63 7.75
CA MET A 126 1.33 6.60 8.32
C MET A 126 0.75 7.99 8.64
N PRO A 127 1.46 8.94 9.31
CA PRO A 127 0.93 10.29 9.50
C PRO A 127 0.64 11.06 8.18
N PRO A 128 1.59 11.17 7.21
CA PRO A 128 1.29 11.84 5.95
C PRO A 128 0.22 11.13 5.10
N LEU A 129 0.17 9.79 5.09
CA LEU A 129 -0.87 9.06 4.37
C LEU A 129 -2.26 9.22 5.01
N ASN A 130 -2.37 9.32 6.33
CA ASN A 130 -3.62 9.69 6.98
C ASN A 130 -4.08 11.09 6.57
N LEU A 131 -3.16 12.05 6.47
CA LEU A 131 -3.47 13.38 5.96
C LEU A 131 -3.92 13.33 4.49
N ALA A 132 -3.22 12.58 3.65
CA ALA A 132 -3.58 12.38 2.24
C ALA A 132 -4.97 11.75 2.11
N ALA A 133 -5.27 10.68 2.85
CA ALA A 133 -6.58 10.02 2.86
C ALA A 133 -7.70 11.01 3.24
N ARG A 134 -7.49 11.82 4.28
CA ARG A 134 -8.46 12.85 4.68
C ARG A 134 -8.66 13.91 3.61
N ARG A 135 -7.59 14.37 2.96
CA ARG A 135 -7.67 15.32 1.84
C ARG A 135 -8.45 14.74 0.67
N VAL A 136 -8.16 13.50 0.26
CA VAL A 136 -8.92 12.82 -0.81
C VAL A 136 -10.41 12.75 -0.46
N ALA A 137 -10.76 12.37 0.77
CA ALA A 137 -12.15 12.28 1.20
C ALA A 137 -12.88 13.64 1.27
N LEU A 138 -12.16 14.75 1.40
CA LEU A 138 -12.73 16.11 1.44
C LEU A 138 -12.72 16.81 0.08
N GLU A 139 -11.74 16.49 -0.78
CA GLU A 139 -11.50 17.15 -2.07
C GLU A 139 -12.11 16.37 -3.24
N THR A 140 -12.69 15.18 -3.00
CA THR A 140 -13.26 14.29 -4.03
C THR A 140 -14.52 13.58 -3.54
N ASP A 141 -15.18 12.84 -4.45
CA ASP A 141 -16.32 11.99 -4.13
C ASP A 141 -15.92 10.60 -3.58
N ALA A 142 -14.62 10.30 -3.49
CA ALA A 142 -14.15 8.98 -3.07
C ALA A 142 -13.98 8.90 -1.55
N MET A 143 -14.41 7.79 -0.97
CA MET A 143 -13.95 7.41 0.37
C MET A 143 -12.49 6.95 0.28
N CYS A 144 -11.64 7.47 1.16
CA CYS A 144 -10.23 7.09 1.23
C CYS A 144 -9.84 6.79 2.67
N ALA A 145 -9.19 5.66 2.89
CA ALA A 145 -8.68 5.25 4.19
C ALA A 145 -7.21 4.83 4.09
N CYS A 146 -6.45 5.07 5.16
CA CYS A 146 -5.09 4.56 5.31
C CYS A 146 -5.11 3.32 6.19
N LEU A 147 -4.43 2.26 5.76
CA LEU A 147 -4.25 1.01 6.50
C LEU A 147 -2.77 0.66 6.48
N ILE A 148 -2.16 0.45 7.65
CA ILE A 148 -0.81 -0.09 7.74
C ILE A 148 -0.85 -1.60 7.90
N TRP A 149 -0.01 -2.34 7.17
CA TRP A 149 -0.09 -3.80 7.12
C TRP A 149 0.10 -4.49 8.48
N VAL A 150 0.98 -3.97 9.33
CA VAL A 150 1.22 -4.53 10.68
C VAL A 150 -0.02 -4.50 11.57
N SER A 151 -0.99 -3.60 11.31
CA SER A 151 -2.25 -3.57 12.05
C SER A 151 -3.12 -4.81 11.81
N LEU A 152 -2.92 -5.50 10.68
CA LEU A 152 -3.65 -6.73 10.37
C LEU A 152 -3.22 -7.91 11.26
N LEU A 153 -2.03 -7.85 11.86
CA LEU A 153 -1.58 -8.84 12.83
C LEU A 153 -2.47 -8.87 14.08
N ALA A 154 -3.20 -7.80 14.37
CA ALA A 154 -4.11 -7.71 15.51
C ALA A 154 -5.53 -8.23 15.20
N VAL A 155 -5.82 -8.62 13.95
CA VAL A 155 -7.13 -9.21 13.58
C VAL A 155 -7.32 -10.56 14.28
N ASP A 156 -6.26 -11.33 14.38
CA ASP A 156 -6.18 -12.56 15.17
C ASP A 156 -5.18 -12.33 16.32
N PRO A 157 -5.65 -12.16 17.57
CA PRO A 157 -4.78 -11.87 18.72
C PRO A 157 -3.70 -12.91 18.98
N ASP A 158 -3.90 -14.16 18.54
CA ASP A 158 -2.97 -15.26 18.76
C ASP A 158 -1.94 -15.37 17.63
N HIS A 159 -2.15 -14.67 16.51
CA HIS A 159 -1.32 -14.81 15.31
C HIS A 159 0.14 -14.45 15.57
N MET A 160 0.43 -13.33 16.24
CA MET A 160 1.82 -12.94 16.53
C MET A 160 2.53 -13.99 17.41
N GLN A 161 1.81 -14.64 18.32
CA GLN A 161 2.38 -15.64 19.23
C GLN A 161 2.61 -16.98 18.53
N SER A 162 1.94 -17.25 17.39
CA SER A 162 2.04 -18.53 16.70
C SER A 162 3.35 -18.72 15.93
N TRP A 163 4.07 -17.63 15.63
CA TRP A 163 5.30 -17.67 14.81
C TRP A 163 6.49 -16.93 15.43
N ARG A 164 6.27 -16.00 16.35
CA ARG A 164 7.36 -15.19 16.93
C ARG A 164 8.22 -15.99 17.91
N GLU A 165 9.50 -16.10 17.61
CA GLU A 165 10.52 -16.73 18.45
C GLU A 165 11.24 -15.71 19.35
N SER A 166 11.33 -14.45 18.91
CA SER A 166 12.01 -13.38 19.65
C SER A 166 11.33 -13.06 20.99
N ARG A 167 12.12 -13.12 22.09
CA ARG A 167 11.67 -12.72 23.43
C ARG A 167 11.81 -11.21 23.63
N ILE A 168 10.90 -10.59 24.39
CA ILE A 168 10.98 -9.16 24.77
C ILE A 168 12.37 -8.85 25.40
N PRO A 169 13.07 -7.78 24.99
CA PRO A 169 12.59 -6.67 24.14
C PRO A 169 12.81 -6.85 22.63
N GLY A 170 13.08 -8.06 22.13
CA GLY A 170 13.22 -8.32 20.68
C GLY A 170 12.11 -7.65 19.86
N GLY A 171 12.47 -6.99 18.77
CA GLY A 171 11.57 -6.13 18.01
C GLY A 171 10.79 -6.86 16.92
N CYS A 172 9.61 -6.35 16.58
CA CYS A 172 8.84 -6.69 15.37
C CYS A 172 8.40 -5.38 14.68
N ALA A 173 9.35 -4.46 14.48
CA ALA A 173 9.05 -3.09 14.07
C ALA A 173 9.97 -2.53 12.97
N HIS A 174 11.23 -2.97 12.90
CA HIS A 174 12.21 -2.53 11.89
C HIS A 174 13.39 -3.50 11.84
N ALA A 175 13.73 -4.00 10.65
CA ALA A 175 14.84 -4.93 10.40
C ALA A 175 14.81 -6.15 11.33
N CYS A 176 13.65 -6.81 11.39
CA CYS A 176 13.30 -7.72 12.46
C CYS A 176 12.72 -9.05 11.99
N GLU A 177 12.37 -9.94 12.91
CA GLU A 177 11.83 -11.27 12.60
C GLU A 177 10.52 -11.25 11.78
N LEU A 178 9.75 -10.16 11.90
CA LEU A 178 8.50 -9.98 11.16
C LEU A 178 8.75 -9.68 9.66
N GLU A 179 9.92 -9.15 9.32
CA GLU A 179 10.25 -8.58 8.01
C GLU A 179 11.27 -9.46 7.26
#